data_AF-A0A419DFA5-F1
#
_entry.id   AF-A0A419DFA5-F1
#
_cell.length_a   1.000
_cell.length_b   1.000
_cell.length_c   1.000
_cell.angle_alpha   90.00
_cell.angle_beta   90.00
_cell.angle_gamma   90.00
#
_symmetry.space_group_name_H-M   'P 1'
#
loop_
_entity.id
_entity.type
_entity.pdbx_description
1 polymer ?
#
loop_
_entity_poly.entity_id
_entity_poly.type
_entity_poly.pdbx_seq_one_letter_code
_entity_poly.pdbx_strand_id
1 'polypeptide(L)'
;ALQKVDNHWAVLAVGRSKRDNCLNAAKDRLVRSATLLTLDFQEQSEDDEILDRLSMAYEIAAIEGIEAVLNPDGSKELREQCYAGARRAFELRCLLPVPSPDEQRIFHILHLAALAYCGGCQEDLRRWMAEHVEHLAAPSVADAKWDRRLLFKIFDCWIKLIRKKSRDDLNHVREIIAGLRKDQSKYEEKFLSAFDGGVKRTIAFRLIAAYHWAKATELLAVYLLESTPPEIAGELDKHFEASQKAAALSQDAPFEVLQRWLHVTARRMAAADNL
;
A
#
# COMPACT_ATOMS: atom_id res chain seq x y z
N ALA A 1 19.58 -3.00 -12.41
CA ALA A 1 18.86 -3.17 -11.12
C ALA A 1 18.13 -4.52 -11.02
N LEU A 2 17.21 -4.88 -11.95
CA LEU A 2 16.44 -6.14 -11.90
C LEU A 2 17.30 -7.40 -11.74
N GLN A 3 18.35 -7.56 -12.57
CA GLN A 3 19.25 -8.71 -12.44
C GLN A 3 20.01 -8.75 -11.10
N LYS A 4 20.24 -7.60 -10.46
CA LYS A 4 20.87 -7.56 -9.13
C LYS A 4 19.90 -8.07 -8.07
N VAL A 5 18.64 -7.61 -8.08
CA VAL A 5 17.64 -8.07 -7.10
C VAL A 5 17.27 -9.55 -7.30
N ASP A 6 17.32 -10.06 -8.53
CA ASP A 6 17.15 -11.50 -8.80
C ASP A 6 18.23 -12.35 -8.09
N ASN A 7 19.41 -11.79 -7.80
CA ASN A 7 20.50 -12.43 -7.06
C ASN A 7 20.57 -12.03 -5.58
N HIS A 8 19.54 -11.34 -5.06
CA HIS A 8 19.45 -10.99 -3.64
C HIS A 8 19.31 -12.24 -2.76
N TRP A 9 19.86 -12.23 -1.55
CA TRP A 9 19.88 -13.40 -0.66
C TRP A 9 18.48 -13.96 -0.40
N ALA A 10 17.49 -13.10 -0.16
CA ALA A 10 16.12 -13.50 0.11
C ALA A 10 15.49 -14.21 -1.10
N VAL A 11 15.77 -13.73 -2.32
CA VAL A 11 15.27 -14.30 -3.57
C VAL A 11 15.97 -15.64 -3.87
N LEU A 12 17.28 -15.71 -3.63
CA LEU A 12 18.05 -16.95 -3.80
C LEU A 12 17.60 -18.05 -2.83
N ALA A 13 17.10 -17.71 -1.65
CA ALA A 13 16.56 -18.66 -0.68
C ALA A 13 15.31 -19.42 -1.19
N VAL A 14 14.56 -18.85 -2.14
CA VAL A 14 13.42 -19.53 -2.80
C VAL A 14 13.91 -20.61 -3.79
N GLY A 15 15.12 -20.44 -4.33
CA GLY A 15 15.76 -21.36 -5.28
C GLY A 15 15.69 -20.86 -6.74
N ARG A 16 16.83 -20.86 -7.43
CA ARG A 16 16.98 -20.28 -8.79
C ARG A 16 16.00 -20.87 -9.82
N SER A 17 15.90 -22.19 -9.88
CA SER A 17 15.00 -22.87 -10.83
C SER A 17 13.53 -22.51 -10.58
N LYS A 18 13.10 -22.50 -9.30
CA LYS A 18 11.73 -22.10 -8.91
C LYS A 18 11.46 -20.64 -9.26
N ARG A 19 12.40 -19.73 -8.95
CA ARG A 19 12.32 -18.31 -9.33
C ARG A 19 12.16 -18.16 -10.83
N ASP A 20 13.03 -18.77 -11.63
CA ASP A 20 13.03 -18.58 -13.08
C ASP A 20 11.76 -19.11 -13.73
N ASN A 21 11.27 -20.27 -13.29
CA ASN A 21 10.00 -20.84 -13.74
C ASN A 21 8.82 -19.93 -13.36
N CYS A 22 8.77 -19.46 -12.11
CA CYS A 22 7.72 -18.59 -11.61
C CYS A 22 7.70 -17.24 -12.36
N LEU A 23 8.86 -16.62 -12.58
CA LEU A 23 8.97 -15.36 -13.34
C LEU A 23 8.54 -15.53 -14.80
N ASN A 24 8.84 -16.68 -15.44
CA ASN A 24 8.40 -16.95 -16.80
C ASN A 24 6.88 -17.14 -16.85
N ALA A 25 6.31 -17.93 -15.94
CA ALA A 25 4.87 -18.11 -15.83
C ALA A 25 4.14 -16.78 -15.55
N ALA A 26 4.68 -15.95 -14.66
CA ALA A 26 4.11 -14.64 -14.34
C ALA A 26 4.12 -13.70 -15.56
N LYS A 27 5.21 -13.66 -16.32
CA LYS A 27 5.27 -12.89 -17.58
C LYS A 27 4.21 -13.35 -18.57
N ASP A 28 4.04 -14.65 -18.74
CA ASP A 28 3.03 -15.20 -19.64
C ASP A 28 1.61 -14.80 -19.20
N ARG A 29 1.32 -14.87 -17.89
CA ARG A 29 0.03 -14.41 -17.32
C ARG A 29 -0.19 -12.90 -17.54
N LEU A 30 0.83 -12.06 -17.33
CA LEU A 30 0.74 -10.60 -17.54
C LEU A 30 0.57 -10.20 -19.01
N VAL A 31 1.25 -10.89 -19.93
CA VAL A 31 1.06 -10.67 -21.38
C VAL A 31 -0.35 -11.09 -21.81
N ARG A 32 -0.86 -12.19 -21.23
CA ARG A 32 -2.24 -12.64 -21.47
C ARG A 32 -3.29 -11.70 -20.89
N SER A 33 -3.10 -11.11 -19.72
CA SER A 33 -4.05 -10.08 -19.25
C SER A 33 -4.00 -8.81 -20.11
N ALA A 34 -2.84 -8.50 -20.68
CA ALA A 34 -2.65 -7.35 -21.58
C ALA A 34 -3.24 -7.52 -22.99
N THR A 35 -3.43 -8.76 -23.44
CA THR A 35 -3.95 -9.08 -24.78
C THR A 35 -5.28 -9.77 -24.59
N LEU A 36 -6.37 -9.35 -25.24
CA LEU A 36 -7.75 -9.90 -25.06
C LEU A 36 -7.91 -11.40 -25.47
N LEU A 37 -6.85 -12.21 -25.40
CA LEU A 37 -6.77 -13.61 -25.75
C LEU A 37 -7.09 -14.47 -24.52
N THR A 38 -8.33 -14.95 -24.44
CA THR A 38 -8.74 -16.01 -23.51
C THR A 38 -8.21 -17.36 -23.99
N LEU A 39 -7.24 -17.93 -23.28
CA LEU A 39 -6.86 -19.34 -23.38
C LEU A 39 -7.08 -20.01 -22.03
N ASP A 40 -7.88 -21.07 -22.03
CA ASP A 40 -8.27 -21.86 -20.86
C ASP A 40 -7.02 -22.53 -20.26
N PHE A 41 -6.64 -22.15 -19.03
CA PHE A 41 -5.60 -22.83 -18.26
C PHE A 41 -6.17 -23.09 -16.86
N GLN A 42 -6.01 -24.33 -16.40
CA GLN A 42 -6.34 -24.70 -15.03
C GLN A 42 -5.30 -24.07 -14.09
N GLU A 43 -5.69 -23.02 -13.36
CA GLU A 43 -4.91 -22.47 -12.26
C GLU A 43 -4.69 -23.55 -11.19
N GLN A 44 -3.42 -23.80 -10.84
CA GLN A 44 -3.06 -24.75 -9.79
C GLN A 44 -2.70 -24.00 -8.51
N SER A 45 -3.24 -24.43 -7.37
CA SER A 45 -3.00 -23.81 -6.05
C SER A 45 -1.54 -23.81 -5.60
N GLU A 46 -0.70 -24.72 -6.14
CA GLU A 46 0.75 -24.75 -5.86
C GLU A 46 1.49 -23.56 -6.50
N ASP A 47 0.97 -23.00 -7.59
CA ASP A 47 1.57 -21.83 -8.24
C ASP A 47 1.45 -20.59 -7.36
N ASP A 48 0.33 -20.44 -6.65
CA ASP A 48 0.03 -19.27 -5.82
C ASP A 48 0.92 -19.20 -4.57
N GLU A 49 1.23 -20.35 -3.94
CA GLU A 49 2.13 -20.38 -2.78
C GLU A 49 3.57 -19.97 -3.18
N ILE A 50 4.02 -20.41 -4.36
CA ILE A 50 5.34 -20.04 -4.88
C ILE A 50 5.35 -18.56 -5.29
N LEU A 51 4.29 -18.07 -5.93
CA LEU A 51 4.12 -16.65 -6.28
C LEU A 51 4.18 -15.77 -5.03
N ASP A 52 3.43 -16.11 -3.99
CA ASP A 52 3.38 -15.35 -2.74
C ASP A 52 4.76 -15.31 -2.08
N ARG A 53 5.39 -16.47 -1.86
CA ARG A 53 6.75 -16.56 -1.29
C ARG A 53 7.78 -15.78 -2.08
N LEU A 54 7.75 -15.86 -3.40
CA LEU A 54 8.69 -15.15 -4.25
C LEU A 54 8.42 -13.63 -4.21
N SER A 55 7.16 -13.22 -4.21
CA SER A 55 6.78 -11.81 -4.06
C SER A 55 7.30 -11.23 -2.74
N MET A 56 7.16 -11.97 -1.63
CA MET A 56 7.69 -11.59 -0.32
C MET A 56 9.22 -11.48 -0.33
N ALA A 57 9.92 -12.41 -1.00
CA ALA A 57 11.38 -12.37 -1.10
C ALA A 57 11.90 -11.14 -1.86
N TYR A 58 11.21 -10.74 -2.94
CA TYR A 58 11.48 -9.50 -3.64
C TYR A 58 11.14 -8.26 -2.81
N GLU A 59 10.05 -8.32 -2.04
CA GLU A 59 9.67 -7.25 -1.13
C GLU A 59 10.71 -7.04 -0.02
N ILE A 60 11.26 -8.11 0.57
CA ILE A 60 12.35 -8.02 1.55
C ILE A 60 13.55 -7.29 0.96
N ALA A 61 13.96 -7.66 -0.26
CA ALA A 61 15.04 -6.98 -0.95
C ALA A 61 14.72 -5.49 -1.19
N ALA A 62 13.45 -5.17 -1.44
CA ALA A 62 13.01 -3.81 -1.67
C ALA A 62 13.00 -2.96 -0.39
N ILE A 63 12.56 -3.54 0.74
CA ILE A 63 12.45 -2.87 2.04
C ILE A 63 13.81 -2.35 2.52
N GLU A 64 14.89 -3.09 2.26
CA GLU A 64 16.26 -2.67 2.61
C GLU A 64 16.66 -1.31 1.99
N GLY A 65 16.01 -0.91 0.89
CA GLY A 65 16.27 0.35 0.20
C GLY A 65 15.28 1.48 0.48
N ILE A 66 14.24 1.29 1.30
CA ILE A 66 13.19 2.30 1.55
C ILE A 66 13.79 3.60 2.11
N GLU A 67 14.67 3.51 3.11
CA GLU A 67 15.31 4.69 3.70
C GLU A 67 16.11 5.50 2.67
N ALA A 68 16.80 4.80 1.75
CA ALA A 68 17.55 5.45 0.69
C ALA A 68 16.65 6.17 -0.33
N VAL A 69 15.40 5.72 -0.49
CA VAL A 69 14.37 6.36 -1.34
C VAL A 69 13.81 7.61 -0.68
N LEU A 70 13.58 7.57 0.63
CA LEU A 70 13.01 8.69 1.39
C LEU A 70 14.05 9.80 1.64
N ASN A 71 15.32 9.44 1.76
CA ASN A 71 16.41 10.38 1.98
C ASN A 71 17.05 10.85 0.65
N PRO A 72 17.09 12.17 0.36
CA PRO A 72 17.80 12.72 -0.80
C PRO A 72 19.25 12.24 -0.94
N ASP A 73 19.97 12.10 0.18
CA ASP A 73 21.38 11.70 0.22
C ASP A 73 21.57 10.18 0.29
N GLY A 74 20.49 9.40 0.13
CA GLY A 74 20.53 7.94 0.17
C GLY A 74 21.45 7.31 -0.90
N SER A 75 21.86 6.06 -0.67
CA SER A 75 22.62 5.29 -1.66
C SER A 75 21.80 5.09 -2.95
N LYS A 76 22.44 5.39 -4.08
CA LYS A 76 21.84 5.16 -5.40
C LYS A 76 21.57 3.67 -5.64
N GLU A 77 22.50 2.81 -5.22
CA GLU A 77 22.39 1.35 -5.35
C GLU A 77 21.19 0.81 -4.57
N LEU A 78 21.01 1.27 -3.32
CA LEU A 78 19.87 0.87 -2.48
C LEU A 78 18.53 1.38 -3.05
N ARG A 79 18.50 2.61 -3.59
CA ARG A 79 17.30 3.10 -4.30
C ARG A 79 16.95 2.24 -5.51
N GLU A 80 17.94 1.91 -6.33
CA GLU A 80 17.75 1.05 -7.50
C GLU A 80 17.28 -0.36 -7.10
N GLN A 81 17.79 -0.90 -6.00
CA GLN A 81 17.33 -2.17 -5.43
C GLN A 81 15.87 -2.06 -4.95
N CYS A 82 15.51 -0.99 -4.25
CA CYS A 82 14.14 -0.74 -3.78
C CYS A 82 13.15 -0.75 -4.95
N TYR A 83 13.41 0.05 -5.98
CA TYR A 83 12.53 0.12 -7.15
C TYR A 83 12.44 -1.20 -7.90
N ALA A 84 13.58 -1.88 -8.11
CA ALA A 84 13.59 -3.16 -8.81
C ALA A 84 12.87 -4.27 -8.03
N GLY A 85 13.07 -4.35 -6.71
CA GLY A 85 12.40 -5.31 -5.84
C GLY A 85 10.90 -5.03 -5.75
N ALA A 86 10.50 -3.76 -5.56
CA ALA A 86 9.09 -3.37 -5.51
C ALA A 86 8.36 -3.69 -6.81
N ARG A 87 9.00 -3.46 -7.96
CA ARG A 87 8.48 -3.85 -9.27
C ARG A 87 8.26 -5.37 -9.37
N ARG A 88 9.27 -6.17 -9.02
CA ARG A 88 9.15 -7.64 -9.04
C ARG A 88 8.06 -8.14 -8.10
N ALA A 89 7.99 -7.57 -6.90
CA ALA A 89 6.94 -7.90 -5.94
C ALA A 89 5.55 -7.55 -6.50
N PHE A 90 5.38 -6.38 -7.11
CA PHE A 90 4.13 -5.99 -7.79
C PHE A 90 3.74 -6.97 -8.91
N GLU A 91 4.67 -7.26 -9.83
CA GLU A 91 4.44 -8.16 -10.98
C GLU A 91 3.95 -9.56 -10.58
N LEU A 92 4.34 -10.04 -9.40
CA LEU A 92 3.92 -11.33 -8.87
C LEU A 92 2.63 -11.22 -8.04
N ARG A 93 2.55 -10.19 -7.19
CA ARG A 93 1.45 -10.04 -6.23
C ARG A 93 0.14 -9.63 -6.89
N CYS A 94 0.18 -8.98 -8.06
CA CYS A 94 -1.03 -8.66 -8.83
C CYS A 94 -1.71 -9.89 -9.46
N LEU A 95 -1.00 -11.04 -9.50
CA LEU A 95 -1.53 -12.31 -10.01
C LEU A 95 -2.19 -13.16 -8.92
N LEU A 96 -2.04 -12.77 -7.65
CA LEU A 96 -2.65 -13.47 -6.53
C LEU A 96 -4.14 -13.07 -6.38
N PRO A 97 -5.00 -13.97 -5.91
CA PRO A 97 -6.40 -13.65 -5.67
C PRO A 97 -6.55 -12.55 -4.61
N VAL A 98 -7.53 -11.67 -4.82
CA VAL A 98 -7.87 -10.62 -3.85
C VAL A 98 -8.52 -11.28 -2.62
N PRO A 99 -8.01 -11.05 -1.40
CA PRO A 99 -8.58 -11.63 -0.19
C PRO A 99 -10.03 -11.18 0.05
N SER A 100 -10.88 -12.07 0.56
CA SER A 100 -12.28 -11.74 0.86
C SER A 100 -12.49 -10.89 2.13
N PRO A 101 -11.79 -11.11 3.27
CA PRO A 101 -12.01 -10.30 4.46
C PRO A 101 -11.63 -8.84 4.24
N ASP A 102 -12.51 -7.91 4.62
CA ASP A 102 -12.37 -6.48 4.28
C ASP A 102 -11.01 -5.87 4.64
N GLU A 103 -10.45 -6.18 5.81
CA GLU A 103 -9.12 -5.67 6.19
C GLU A 103 -8.03 -6.21 5.29
N GLN A 104 -8.04 -7.51 5.05
CA GLN A 104 -7.03 -8.18 4.24
C GLN A 104 -7.12 -7.71 2.79
N ARG A 105 -8.33 -7.52 2.26
CA ARG A 105 -8.61 -6.91 0.97
C ARG A 105 -8.02 -5.51 0.87
N ILE A 106 -8.33 -4.65 1.84
CA ILE A 106 -7.86 -3.26 1.87
C ILE A 106 -6.33 -3.22 1.93
N PHE A 107 -5.72 -4.01 2.81
CA PHE A 107 -4.27 -4.06 2.95
C PHE A 107 -3.63 -4.58 1.67
N HIS A 108 -4.17 -5.64 1.07
CA HIS A 108 -3.69 -6.18 -0.20
C HIS A 108 -3.71 -5.12 -1.31
N ILE A 109 -4.84 -4.43 -1.51
CA ILE A 109 -4.99 -3.44 -2.59
C ILE A 109 -4.06 -2.24 -2.38
N LEU A 110 -4.00 -1.71 -1.16
CA LEU A 110 -3.15 -0.55 -0.86
C LEU A 110 -1.67 -0.91 -0.95
N HIS A 111 -1.29 -2.11 -0.51
CA HIS A 111 0.07 -2.62 -0.60
C HIS A 111 0.48 -2.84 -2.06
N LEU A 112 -0.40 -3.44 -2.86
CA LEU A 112 -0.18 -3.63 -4.30
C LEU A 112 0.01 -2.28 -5.02
N ALA A 113 -0.84 -1.31 -4.72
CA ALA A 113 -0.71 0.04 -5.26
C ALA A 113 0.61 0.70 -4.86
N ALA A 114 1.03 0.53 -3.60
CA ALA A 114 2.26 1.12 -3.11
C ALA A 114 3.51 0.51 -3.75
N LEU A 115 3.53 -0.82 -3.94
CA LEU A 115 4.57 -1.51 -4.69
C LEU A 115 4.65 -1.01 -6.14
N ALA A 116 3.50 -0.82 -6.79
CA ALA A 116 3.44 -0.27 -8.15
C ALA A 116 3.99 1.16 -8.25
N TYR A 117 3.60 2.05 -7.32
CA TYR A 117 4.13 3.41 -7.28
C TYR A 117 5.64 3.43 -7.05
N CYS A 118 6.14 2.60 -6.13
CA CYS A 118 7.57 2.51 -5.87
C CYS A 118 8.33 1.93 -7.08
N GLY A 119 7.82 0.85 -7.68
CA GLY A 119 8.42 0.14 -8.82
C GLY A 119 8.24 0.80 -10.19
N GLY A 120 7.42 1.84 -10.30
CA GLY A 120 7.15 2.52 -11.58
C GLY A 120 6.16 1.78 -12.48
N CYS A 121 5.18 1.09 -11.90
CA CYS A 121 4.19 0.24 -12.59
C CYS A 121 2.76 0.84 -12.53
N GLN A 122 2.62 2.17 -12.53
CA GLN A 122 1.32 2.83 -12.34
C GLN A 122 0.32 2.54 -13.48
N GLU A 123 0.79 2.36 -14.72
CA GLU A 123 -0.08 1.99 -15.85
C GLU A 123 -0.65 0.57 -15.68
N ASP A 124 0.20 -0.37 -15.26
CA ASP A 124 -0.22 -1.75 -14.98
C ASP A 124 -1.18 -1.80 -13.78
N LEU A 125 -0.91 -1.01 -12.74
CA LEU A 125 -1.84 -0.84 -11.61
C LEU A 125 -3.20 -0.30 -12.09
N ARG A 126 -3.21 0.71 -12.97
CA ARG A 126 -4.47 1.28 -13.47
C ARG A 126 -5.29 0.25 -14.24
N ARG A 127 -4.64 -0.59 -15.05
CA ARG A 127 -5.29 -1.71 -15.74
C ARG A 127 -5.85 -2.72 -14.75
N TRP A 128 -5.01 -3.18 -13.81
CA TRP A 128 -5.43 -4.12 -12.77
C TRP A 128 -6.64 -3.59 -11.97
N MET A 129 -6.63 -2.31 -11.58
CA MET A 129 -7.75 -1.65 -10.89
C MET A 129 -9.02 -1.55 -11.75
N ALA A 130 -8.90 -1.47 -13.07
CA ALA A 130 -10.05 -1.45 -13.97
C ALA A 130 -10.70 -2.84 -14.09
N GLU A 131 -9.89 -3.89 -14.05
CA GLU A 131 -10.32 -5.30 -14.06
C GLU A 131 -10.94 -5.73 -12.73
N HIS A 132 -10.55 -5.12 -11.61
CA HIS A 132 -10.98 -5.47 -10.25
C HIS A 132 -11.87 -4.40 -9.59
N VAL A 133 -12.71 -3.72 -10.37
CA VAL A 133 -13.45 -2.53 -9.93
C VAL A 133 -14.38 -2.79 -8.73
N GLU A 134 -14.95 -4.00 -8.66
CA GLU A 134 -15.81 -4.49 -7.58
C GLU A 134 -15.08 -4.56 -6.23
N HIS A 135 -13.76 -4.78 -6.24
CA HIS A 135 -12.94 -4.84 -5.04
C HIS A 135 -12.48 -3.46 -4.55
N LEU A 136 -12.68 -2.40 -5.33
CA LEU A 136 -12.22 -1.05 -4.98
C LEU A 136 -13.21 -0.26 -4.12
N ALA A 137 -14.45 -0.74 -3.97
CA ALA A 137 -15.43 -0.08 -3.13
C ALA A 137 -15.07 -0.26 -1.65
N ALA A 138 -15.07 0.85 -0.92
CA ALA A 138 -14.93 0.82 0.53
C ALA A 138 -16.13 0.11 1.18
N PRO A 139 -15.93 -0.74 2.20
CA PRO A 139 -17.03 -1.39 2.88
C PRO A 139 -17.96 -0.40 3.60
N SER A 140 -19.18 -0.83 3.89
CA SER A 140 -20.14 -0.03 4.65
C SER A 140 -19.66 0.23 6.08
N VAL A 141 -19.95 1.44 6.58
CA VAL A 141 -19.61 1.85 7.95
C VAL A 141 -20.81 1.83 8.91
N ALA A 142 -22.00 1.43 8.45
CA ALA A 142 -23.24 1.50 9.24
C ALA A 142 -23.09 0.82 10.61
N ASP A 143 -22.56 -0.41 10.63
CA ASP A 143 -22.39 -1.24 11.82
C ASP A 143 -20.91 -1.46 12.20
N ALA A 144 -20.01 -0.73 11.55
CA ALA A 144 -18.58 -0.88 11.75
C ALA A 144 -18.13 -0.26 13.09
N LYS A 145 -17.26 -0.99 13.81
CA LYS A 145 -16.51 -0.46 14.95
C LYS A 145 -15.60 0.70 14.52
N TRP A 146 -15.16 1.51 15.48
CA TRP A 146 -14.44 2.76 15.19
C TRP A 146 -13.15 2.55 14.39
N ASP A 147 -12.34 1.55 14.76
CA ASP A 147 -11.14 1.14 14.02
C ASP A 147 -11.44 0.79 12.56
N ARG A 148 -12.53 0.06 12.32
CA ARG A 148 -13.00 -0.34 10.98
C ARG A 148 -13.52 0.85 10.19
N ARG A 149 -14.27 1.73 10.83
CA ARG A 149 -14.74 3.00 10.26
C ARG A 149 -13.59 3.84 9.73
N LEU A 150 -12.53 4.00 10.51
CA LEU A 150 -11.32 4.70 10.11
C LEU A 150 -10.67 4.03 8.90
N LEU A 151 -10.41 2.73 8.99
CA LEU A 151 -9.76 1.98 7.91
C LEU A 151 -10.53 2.10 6.59
N PHE A 152 -11.85 1.88 6.60
CA PHE A 152 -12.68 1.89 5.40
C PHE A 152 -12.73 3.26 4.75
N LYS A 153 -12.82 4.33 5.56
CA LYS A 153 -12.85 5.71 5.06
C LYS A 153 -11.49 6.19 4.56
N ILE A 154 -10.40 5.84 5.24
CA ILE A 154 -9.06 6.16 4.75
C ILE A 154 -8.77 5.37 3.47
N PHE A 155 -9.19 4.11 3.38
CA PHE A 155 -9.10 3.33 2.14
C PHE A 155 -9.83 4.01 0.98
N ASP A 156 -11.07 4.48 1.16
CA ASP A 156 -11.80 5.24 0.14
C ASP A 156 -10.99 6.46 -0.34
N CYS A 157 -10.39 7.21 0.59
CA CYS A 157 -9.52 8.33 0.25
C CYS A 157 -8.33 7.89 -0.61
N TRP A 158 -7.66 6.80 -0.27
CA TRP A 158 -6.50 6.31 -1.02
C TRP A 158 -6.88 5.79 -2.41
N ILE A 159 -8.02 5.13 -2.58
CA ILE A 159 -8.51 4.74 -3.90
C ILE A 159 -8.74 5.98 -4.78
N LYS A 160 -9.28 7.06 -4.21
CA LYS A 160 -9.43 8.35 -4.93
C LYS A 160 -8.08 8.97 -5.29
N LEU A 161 -7.14 9.02 -4.34
CA LEU A 161 -5.78 9.54 -4.55
C LEU A 161 -5.00 8.76 -5.61
N ILE A 162 -5.12 7.43 -5.63
CA ILE A 162 -4.43 6.56 -6.57
C ILE A 162 -4.98 6.72 -7.99
N ARG A 163 -6.31 6.79 -8.13
CA ARG A 163 -6.96 6.86 -9.45
C ARG A 163 -6.86 8.26 -10.08
N LYS A 164 -6.75 9.32 -9.27
CA LYS A 164 -6.72 10.73 -9.68
C LYS A 164 -7.73 11.07 -10.80
N LYS A 165 -8.99 10.58 -10.74
CA LYS A 165 -9.93 10.73 -11.86
C LYS A 165 -10.43 12.16 -12.03
N SER A 166 -10.50 12.95 -10.96
CA SER A 166 -11.02 14.31 -11.00
C SER A 166 -10.49 15.16 -9.83
N ARG A 167 -10.59 16.49 -9.97
CA ARG A 167 -10.42 17.42 -8.83
C ARG A 167 -11.46 17.17 -7.72
N ASP A 168 -12.63 16.69 -8.11
CA ASP A 168 -13.73 16.35 -7.20
C ASP A 168 -13.37 15.18 -6.27
N ASP A 169 -12.65 14.17 -6.76
CA ASP A 169 -12.12 13.07 -5.95
C ASP A 169 -11.24 13.60 -4.80
N LEU A 170 -10.39 14.59 -5.06
CA LEU A 170 -9.50 15.16 -4.05
C LEU A 170 -10.24 16.05 -3.05
N ASN A 171 -11.30 16.76 -3.47
CA ASN A 171 -12.17 17.50 -2.55
C ASN A 171 -12.91 16.53 -1.61
N HIS A 172 -13.43 15.42 -2.14
CA HIS A 172 -14.08 14.40 -1.34
C HIS A 172 -13.15 13.78 -0.29
N VAL A 173 -11.84 13.63 -0.56
CA VAL A 173 -10.88 13.18 0.47
C VAL A 173 -10.93 14.10 1.70
N ARG A 174 -10.93 15.42 1.50
CA ARG A 174 -10.98 16.39 2.61
C ARG A 174 -12.28 16.27 3.40
N GLU A 175 -13.40 16.11 2.72
CA GLU A 175 -14.72 15.94 3.35
C GLU A 175 -14.80 14.65 4.18
N ILE A 176 -14.26 13.55 3.66
CA ILE A 176 -14.19 12.27 4.38
C ILE A 176 -13.38 12.43 5.67
N ILE A 177 -12.19 13.03 5.60
CA ILE A 177 -11.34 13.22 6.79
C ILE A 177 -12.00 14.19 7.79
N ALA A 178 -12.64 15.25 7.33
CA ALA A 178 -13.40 16.16 8.22
C ALA A 178 -14.58 15.44 8.90
N GLY A 179 -15.27 14.55 8.19
CA GLY A 179 -16.30 13.67 8.73
C GLY A 179 -15.74 12.73 9.81
N LEU A 180 -14.60 12.09 9.56
CA LEU A 180 -13.93 11.22 10.54
C LEU A 180 -13.60 11.97 11.85
N ARG A 181 -13.12 13.22 11.78
CA ARG A 181 -12.85 14.02 12.99
C ARG A 181 -14.10 14.28 13.81
N LYS A 182 -15.24 14.56 13.15
CA LYS A 182 -16.53 14.71 13.84
C LYS A 182 -16.98 13.40 14.47
N ASP A 183 -16.84 12.30 13.74
CA ASP A 183 -17.21 10.96 14.21
C ASP A 183 -16.33 10.48 15.37
N GLN A 184 -15.05 10.84 15.41
CA GLN A 184 -14.14 10.48 16.50
C GLN A 184 -14.72 10.83 17.88
N SER A 185 -15.25 12.05 18.03
CA SER A 185 -15.88 12.52 19.28
C SER A 185 -17.10 11.71 19.72
N LYS A 186 -17.72 10.95 18.80
CA LYS A 186 -18.93 10.16 19.06
C LYS A 186 -18.61 8.70 19.36
N TYR A 187 -17.61 8.13 18.70
CA TYR A 187 -17.39 6.68 18.69
C TYR A 187 -16.15 6.23 19.45
N GLU A 188 -15.10 7.06 19.53
CA GLU A 188 -13.80 6.61 20.05
C GLU A 188 -13.87 6.20 21.53
N GLU A 189 -14.46 7.04 22.39
CA GLU A 189 -14.52 6.78 23.82
C GLU A 189 -15.24 5.46 24.12
N LYS A 190 -16.43 5.28 23.54
CA LYS A 190 -17.23 4.04 23.65
C LYS A 190 -16.48 2.83 23.09
N PHE A 191 -15.70 3.00 22.03
CA PHE A 191 -14.90 1.93 21.45
C PHE A 191 -13.75 1.53 22.39
N LEU A 192 -12.99 2.50 22.90
CA LEU A 192 -11.86 2.26 23.80
C LEU A 192 -12.29 1.78 25.19
N SER A 193 -13.50 2.10 25.65
CA SER A 193 -14.03 1.60 26.92
C SER A 193 -14.38 0.12 26.90
N ALA A 194 -14.42 -0.51 25.73
CA ALA A 194 -14.67 -1.96 25.59
C ALA A 194 -13.42 -2.82 25.84
N PHE A 195 -12.26 -2.19 26.11
CA PHE A 195 -10.98 -2.87 26.28
C PHE A 195 -10.26 -2.36 27.53
N ASP A 196 -9.45 -3.23 28.14
CA ASP A 196 -8.68 -2.93 29.34
C ASP A 196 -7.18 -3.26 29.18
N GLY A 197 -6.38 -2.70 30.09
CA GLY A 197 -4.97 -3.04 30.26
C GLY A 197 -4.13 -2.96 28.98
N GLY A 198 -3.37 -4.03 28.71
CA GLY A 198 -2.49 -4.13 27.54
C GLY A 198 -3.23 -4.09 26.21
N VAL A 199 -4.41 -4.71 26.12
CA VAL A 199 -5.22 -4.74 24.88
C VAL A 199 -5.69 -3.33 24.52
N LYS A 200 -6.17 -2.56 25.50
CA LYS A 200 -6.55 -1.15 25.29
C LYS A 200 -5.39 -0.33 24.77
N ARG A 201 -4.19 -0.54 25.31
CA ARG A 201 -2.96 0.15 24.88
C ARG A 201 -2.61 -0.18 23.42
N THR A 202 -2.62 -1.46 23.06
CA THR A 202 -2.38 -1.92 21.67
C THR A 202 -3.37 -1.28 20.69
N ILE A 203 -4.66 -1.27 21.03
CA ILE A 203 -5.71 -0.67 20.20
C ILE A 203 -5.53 0.85 20.09
N ALA A 204 -5.20 1.53 21.20
CA ALA A 204 -4.92 2.96 21.18
C ALA A 204 -3.76 3.31 20.25
N PHE A 205 -2.68 2.53 20.25
CA PHE A 205 -1.56 2.72 19.31
C PHE A 205 -1.98 2.48 17.85
N ARG A 206 -2.82 1.48 17.59
CA ARG A 206 -3.38 1.27 16.24
C ARG A 206 -4.19 2.48 15.78
N LEU A 207 -5.00 3.08 16.66
CA LEU A 207 -5.77 4.29 16.35
C LEU A 207 -4.84 5.50 16.11
N ILE A 208 -3.80 5.69 16.93
CA ILE A 208 -2.80 6.75 16.75
C ILE A 208 -2.15 6.63 15.37
N ALA A 209 -1.74 5.43 14.98
CA ALA A 209 -1.21 5.19 13.64
C ALA A 209 -2.22 5.56 12.54
N ALA A 210 -3.47 5.11 12.66
CA ALA A 210 -4.54 5.49 11.73
C ALA A 210 -4.80 7.01 11.66
N TYR A 211 -4.65 7.75 12.76
CA TYR A 211 -4.82 9.21 12.76
C TYR A 211 -3.68 9.94 12.07
N HIS A 212 -2.45 9.50 12.29
CA HIS A 212 -1.31 10.04 11.55
C HIS A 212 -1.43 9.74 10.06
N TRP A 213 -1.87 8.52 9.71
CA TRP A 213 -2.16 8.15 8.33
C TRP A 213 -3.28 9.01 7.71
N ALA A 214 -4.38 9.23 8.42
CA ALA A 214 -5.47 10.11 7.99
C ALA A 214 -5.00 11.55 7.77
N LYS A 215 -4.12 12.06 8.65
CA LYS A 215 -3.57 13.41 8.52
C LYS A 215 -2.62 13.55 7.32
N ALA A 216 -1.73 12.58 7.10
CA ALA A 216 -0.90 12.54 5.90
C ALA A 216 -1.75 12.47 4.62
N THR A 217 -2.84 11.69 4.65
CA THR A 217 -3.80 11.56 3.53
C THR A 217 -4.45 12.90 3.17
N GLU A 218 -4.89 13.66 4.17
CA GLU A 218 -5.43 15.02 3.95
C GLU A 218 -4.38 15.97 3.39
N LEU A 219 -3.19 16.00 3.99
CA LEU A 219 -2.09 16.88 3.56
C LEU A 219 -1.71 16.61 2.11
N LEU A 220 -1.60 15.33 1.73
CA LEU A 220 -1.36 14.93 0.36
C LEU A 220 -2.48 15.42 -0.56
N ALA A 221 -3.75 15.20 -0.21
CA ALA A 221 -4.87 15.65 -1.04
C ALA A 221 -4.88 17.17 -1.26
N VAL A 222 -4.60 17.96 -0.20
CA VAL A 222 -4.48 19.42 -0.30
C VAL A 222 -3.31 19.80 -1.21
N TYR A 223 -2.15 19.17 -1.04
CA TYR A 223 -0.99 19.44 -1.89
C TYR A 223 -1.24 19.12 -3.36
N LEU A 224 -1.88 17.99 -3.68
CA LEU A 224 -2.20 17.62 -5.07
C LEU A 224 -3.23 18.57 -5.71
N LEU A 225 -4.01 19.32 -4.91
CA LEU A 225 -5.00 20.30 -5.40
C LEU A 225 -4.43 21.72 -5.52
N GLU A 226 -3.65 22.12 -4.54
CA GLU A 226 -3.31 23.52 -4.26
C GLU A 226 -1.78 23.77 -4.31
N SER A 227 -0.96 22.73 -4.50
CA SER A 227 0.50 22.76 -4.44
C SER A 227 1.06 23.36 -3.14
N THR A 228 0.32 23.21 -2.03
CA THR A 228 0.69 23.69 -0.71
C THR A 228 0.46 22.61 0.38
N PRO A 229 1.25 22.60 1.47
CA PRO A 229 2.39 23.45 1.75
C PRO A 229 3.61 23.13 0.85
N PRO A 230 4.53 24.09 0.60
CA PRO A 230 5.72 23.85 -0.21
C PRO A 230 6.64 22.76 0.38
N GLU A 231 6.65 22.62 1.70
CA GLU A 231 7.43 21.62 2.43
C GLU A 231 6.67 20.30 2.65
N ILE A 232 5.78 19.92 1.71
CA ILE A 232 4.95 18.71 1.82
C ILE A 232 5.75 17.46 2.15
N ALA A 233 6.97 17.36 1.62
CA ALA A 233 7.94 16.32 1.91
C ALA A 233 8.10 16.08 3.42
N GLY A 234 8.47 17.11 4.18
CA GLY A 234 8.69 17.00 5.63
C GLY A 234 7.41 16.77 6.43
N GLU A 235 6.28 17.32 5.99
CA GLU A 235 4.98 17.07 6.62
C GLU A 235 4.52 15.62 6.44
N LEU A 236 4.74 15.03 5.26
CA LEU A 236 4.48 13.61 5.02
C LEU A 236 5.41 12.74 5.89
N ASP A 237 6.72 13.03 5.90
CA ASP A 237 7.71 12.27 6.68
C ASP A 237 7.32 12.22 8.16
N LYS A 238 7.03 13.38 8.75
CA LYS A 238 6.58 13.52 10.14
C LYS A 238 5.38 12.62 10.47
N HIS A 239 4.35 12.63 9.62
CA HIS A 239 3.14 11.88 9.90
C HIS A 239 3.33 10.38 9.64
N PHE A 240 4.00 9.98 8.56
CA PHE A 240 4.24 8.56 8.30
C PHE A 240 5.20 7.92 9.30
N GLU A 241 6.26 8.60 9.73
CA GLU A 241 7.16 8.09 10.77
C GLU A 241 6.44 7.89 12.11
N ALA A 242 5.62 8.85 12.52
CA ALA A 242 4.80 8.72 13.72
C ALA A 242 3.78 7.57 13.59
N SER A 243 3.19 7.40 12.40
CA SER A 243 2.30 6.29 12.10
C SER A 243 3.01 4.94 12.22
N GLN A 244 4.21 4.79 11.65
CA GLN A 244 5.01 3.57 11.72
C GLN A 244 5.42 3.22 13.15
N LYS A 245 5.88 4.22 13.93
CA LYS A 245 6.23 4.02 15.35
C LYS A 245 5.02 3.54 16.16
N ALA A 246 3.84 4.13 15.94
CA ALA A 246 2.62 3.71 16.60
C ALA A 246 2.14 2.33 16.11
N ALA A 247 2.25 2.01 14.83
CA ALA A 247 1.89 0.70 14.28
C ALA A 247 2.76 -0.41 14.88
N ALA A 248 4.07 -0.20 15.01
CA ALA A 248 4.99 -1.14 15.67
C ALA A 248 4.59 -1.39 17.14
N LEU A 249 4.23 -0.33 17.89
CA LEU A 249 3.76 -0.43 19.27
C LEU A 249 2.38 -1.11 19.39
N SER A 250 1.58 -1.10 18.32
CA SER A 250 0.32 -1.83 18.24
C SER A 250 0.48 -3.33 17.93
N GLN A 251 1.71 -3.81 17.70
CA GLN A 251 1.99 -5.20 17.33
C GLN A 251 1.22 -5.68 16.07
N ASP A 252 0.86 -4.74 15.18
CA ASP A 252 0.24 -5.02 13.90
C ASP A 252 1.27 -4.87 12.79
N ALA A 253 2.03 -5.95 12.56
CA ALA A 253 3.10 -5.98 11.57
C ALA A 253 2.60 -5.70 10.14
N PRO A 254 1.45 -6.25 9.67
CA PRO A 254 0.91 -5.89 8.35
C PRO A 254 0.64 -4.39 8.21
N PHE A 255 0.10 -3.76 9.25
CA PHE A 255 -0.18 -2.33 9.21
C PHE A 255 1.12 -1.50 9.19
N GLU A 256 2.13 -1.89 9.98
CA GLU A 256 3.44 -1.24 9.97
C GLU A 256 4.10 -1.27 8.58
N VAL A 257 4.15 -2.46 7.95
CA VAL A 257 4.69 -2.63 6.59
C VAL A 257 3.92 -1.77 5.60
N LEU A 258 2.59 -1.77 5.69
CA LEU A 258 1.77 -0.93 4.83
C LEU A 258 2.09 0.57 5.01
N GLN A 259 2.29 1.05 6.25
CA GLN A 259 2.65 2.46 6.49
C GLN A 259 4.00 2.84 5.89
N ARG A 260 4.99 1.94 5.89
CA ARG A 260 6.28 2.17 5.22
C ARG A 260 6.13 2.33 3.71
N TRP A 261 5.32 1.48 3.08
CA TRP A 261 5.08 1.53 1.65
C TRP A 261 4.23 2.73 1.22
N LEU A 262 3.18 3.06 1.99
CA LEU A 262 2.35 4.23 1.74
C LEU A 262 3.13 5.54 1.94
N HIS A 263 4.15 5.54 2.81
CA HIS A 263 5.05 6.68 2.95
C HIS A 263 5.79 6.98 1.64
N VAL A 264 6.46 5.97 1.08
CA VAL A 264 7.13 6.09 -0.22
C VAL A 264 6.14 6.52 -1.30
N THR A 265 4.94 5.92 -1.30
CA THR A 265 3.88 6.23 -2.27
C THR A 265 3.48 7.70 -2.24
N ALA A 266 3.20 8.24 -1.05
CA ALA A 266 2.82 9.64 -0.88
C ALA A 266 3.94 10.59 -1.34
N ARG A 267 5.20 10.27 -1.02
CA ARG A 267 6.37 11.02 -1.48
C ARG A 267 6.48 11.02 -3.01
N ARG A 268 6.25 9.87 -3.64
CA ARG A 268 6.27 9.77 -5.11
C ARG A 268 5.10 10.51 -5.77
N MET A 269 3.91 10.47 -5.19
CA MET A 269 2.76 11.24 -5.68
C MET A 269 3.02 12.75 -5.62
N ALA A 270 3.58 13.24 -4.51
CA ALA A 270 3.91 14.66 -4.35
C ALA A 270 5.04 15.11 -5.30
N ALA A 271 6.02 14.26 -5.57
CA ALA A 271 7.11 14.56 -6.49
C ALA A 271 6.69 14.53 -7.97
N ALA A 272 5.71 13.69 -8.34
CA ALA A 272 5.26 13.53 -9.72
C ALA A 272 4.45 14.73 -10.24
N ASP A 273 3.83 15.52 -9.36
CA ASP A 273 3.08 16.72 -9.73
C ASP A 273 3.97 17.99 -9.83
N ASN A 274 5.30 17.85 -9.65
CA ASN A 274 6.30 18.91 -9.84
C ASN A 274 7.05 18.84 -11.20
N LEU A 275 6.51 18.10 -12.18
CA LEU A 275 6.98 18.03 -13.57
C LEU A 275 5.88 18.51 -14.53
#